data_AF-A0A2X3CG52-F1
#
_entry.id   AF-A0A2X3CG52-F1
#
_cell.length_a   1.000
_cell.length_b   1.000
_cell.length_c   1.000
_cell.angle_alpha   90.00
_cell.angle_beta   90.00
_cell.angle_gamma   90.00
#
_symmetry.space_group_name_H-M   'P 1'
#
loop_
_entity.id
_entity.type
_entity.pdbx_description
1 polymer ?
#
loop_
_entity_poly.entity_id
_entity_poly.type
_entity_poly.pdbx_seq_one_letter_code
_entity_poly.pdbx_strand_id
1 'polypeptide(L)'
;MAFANTMEALNAGVAIIYQELHLIPEMTVAENIYLGQLPHRGGIVNRSLLNYEARLQLEHLGLDIDPETPLKYLSIGQWQMVEIAKSAGA
;
A
#
# COMPACT_ATOMS: atom_id res chain seq x y z
N MET A 1 -9.73 28.97 4.30
CA MET A 1 -8.63 28.51 5.17
C MET A 1 -7.36 28.59 4.36
N ALA A 2 -6.34 29.26 4.88
CA ALA A 2 -5.02 29.31 4.28
C ALA A 2 -4.01 28.89 5.35
N PHE A 3 -3.18 27.89 5.05
CA PHE A 3 -2.10 27.45 5.92
C PHE A 3 -0.82 28.15 5.49
N ALA A 4 -0.07 28.71 6.43
CA ALA A 4 1.16 29.43 6.16
C ALA A 4 2.33 28.49 5.84
N ASN A 5 2.27 27.24 6.31
CA ASN A 5 3.26 26.21 6.04
C ASN A 5 2.67 24.79 6.18
N THR A 6 3.42 23.80 5.69
CA THR A 6 3.03 22.39 5.66
C THR A 6 2.72 21.81 7.05
N MET A 7 3.43 22.26 8.09
CA MET A 7 3.25 21.79 9.46
C MET A 7 1.88 22.21 10.03
N GLU A 8 1.40 23.40 9.66
CA GLU A 8 0.09 23.90 10.06
C GLU A 8 -1.06 23.10 9.42
N ALA A 9 -0.89 22.69 8.17
CA ALA A 9 -1.86 21.83 7.48
C ALA A 9 -1.94 20.43 8.12
N LEU A 10 -0.79 19.83 8.45
CA LEU A 10 -0.72 18.53 9.12
C LEU A 10 -1.36 18.57 10.52
N ASN A 11 -1.08 19.61 11.30
CA ASN A 11 -1.68 19.81 12.63
C ASN A 11 -3.19 20.09 12.57
N ALA A 12 -3.70 20.54 11.42
CA ALA A 12 -5.13 20.74 11.17
C ALA A 12 -5.85 19.46 10.66
N GLY A 13 -5.15 18.32 10.62
CA GLY A 13 -5.71 17.03 10.18
C GLY A 13 -5.72 16.85 8.67
N VAL A 14 -4.98 17.66 7.91
CA VAL A 14 -4.80 17.48 6.46
C VAL A 14 -3.69 16.45 6.22
N ALA A 15 -4.04 15.28 5.70
CA ALA A 15 -3.07 14.28 5.28
C ALA A 15 -2.48 14.61 3.90
N ILE A 16 -1.19 14.34 3.70
CA ILE A 16 -0.50 14.52 2.42
C ILE A 16 -0.49 13.17 1.67
N ILE A 17 -1.01 13.16 0.44
CA ILE A 17 -0.90 12.03 -0.48
C ILE A 17 0.19 12.35 -1.50
N TYR A 18 1.25 11.55 -1.51
CA TYR A 18 2.34 11.69 -2.48
C TYR A 18 1.95 11.03 -3.81
N GLN A 19 1.77 11.81 -4.87
CA GLN A 19 1.36 11.33 -6.21
C GLN A 19 2.51 10.82 -7.09
N GLU A 20 3.49 10.08 -6.54
CA GLU A 20 4.49 9.39 -7.39
C GLU A 20 5.28 8.34 -6.58
N LEU A 21 4.64 7.19 -6.33
CA LEU A 21 5.31 5.90 -6.24
C LEU A 21 4.41 4.90 -6.96
N HIS A 22 4.52 4.89 -8.30
CA HIS A 22 3.81 3.94 -9.14
C HIS A 22 4.02 2.54 -8.59
N LEU A 23 2.91 1.81 -8.46
CA LEU A 23 2.90 0.38 -8.33
C LEU A 23 4.01 -0.24 -9.19
N ILE A 24 4.83 -1.09 -8.58
CA ILE A 24 5.95 -1.77 -9.23
C ILE A 24 5.39 -3.06 -9.84
N PRO A 25 5.26 -3.17 -11.18
CA PRO A 25 4.57 -4.30 -11.83
C PRO A 25 5.23 -5.65 -11.54
N GLU A 26 6.54 -5.65 -11.31
CA GLU A 26 7.34 -6.84 -11.00
C GLU A 26 7.16 -7.33 -9.56
N MET A 27 6.68 -6.46 -8.67
CA MET A 27 6.42 -6.80 -7.27
C MET A 27 5.02 -7.37 -7.09
N THR A 28 4.89 -8.19 -6.06
CA THR A 28 3.60 -8.76 -5.65
C THR A 28 2.66 -7.67 -5.13
N VAL A 29 1.37 -7.97 -5.07
CA VAL A 29 0.37 -7.10 -4.46
C VAL A 29 0.76 -6.75 -3.03
N ALA A 30 1.14 -7.73 -2.21
CA ALA A 30 1.53 -7.49 -0.83
C ALA A 30 2.75 -6.57 -0.72
N GLU A 31 3.78 -6.84 -1.52
CA GLU A 31 4.98 -6.00 -1.56
C GLU A 31 4.70 -4.56 -1.99
N ASN A 32 3.73 -4.35 -2.89
CA ASN A 32 3.30 -3.02 -3.30
C ASN A 32 2.51 -2.28 -2.20
N ILE A 33 1.62 -3.00 -1.51
CA ILE A 33 0.81 -2.43 -0.41
C ILE A 33 1.71 -1.95 0.73
N TYR A 34 2.73 -2.75 1.10
CA TYR A 34 3.62 -2.47 2.23
C TYR A 34 5.00 -1.93 1.81
N LEU A 35 5.12 -1.41 0.58
CA LEU A 35 6.39 -0.87 0.10
C LEU A 35 6.86 0.26 1.01
N GLY A 36 8.09 0.17 1.53
CA GLY A 36 8.63 1.14 2.50
C GLY A 36 8.31 0.83 3.96
N GLN A 37 7.39 -0.10 4.23
CA GLN A 37 7.04 -0.61 5.56
C GLN A 37 7.06 -2.15 5.62
N LEU A 38 7.93 -2.79 4.84
CA LEU A 38 7.97 -4.25 4.75
C LEU A 38 8.28 -4.87 6.13
N PRO A 39 7.43 -5.78 6.64
CA PRO A 39 7.66 -6.42 7.92
C PRO A 39 8.96 -7.21 7.85
N HIS A 40 9.85 -6.99 8.81
CA HIS A 40 11.17 -7.61 8.81
C HIS A 40 11.55 -8.18 10.17
N ARG A 41 12.38 -9.22 10.18
CA ARG A 41 12.97 -9.78 11.39
C ARG A 41 14.48 -9.91 11.20
N GLY A 42 15.25 -9.16 11.98
CA GLY A 42 16.71 -9.14 11.88
C GLY A 42 17.24 -8.63 10.53
N GLY A 43 16.54 -7.71 9.87
CA GLY A 43 16.90 -7.17 8.55
C GLY A 43 16.45 -8.01 7.35
N ILE A 44 15.79 -9.15 7.58
CA ILE A 44 15.22 -10.01 6.53
C ILE A 44 13.72 -9.81 6.48
N VAL A 45 13.15 -9.63 5.28
CA VAL A 45 11.70 -9.49 5.08
C VAL A 45 10.99 -10.77 5.52
N ASN A 46 9.99 -10.62 6.40
CA ASN A 46 9.10 -11.69 6.83
C ASN A 46 7.94 -11.82 5.83
N ARG A 47 8.15 -12.61 4.77
CA ARG A 47 7.15 -12.83 3.71
C ARG A 47 5.84 -13.42 4.22
N SER A 48 5.89 -14.30 5.23
CA SER A 48 4.68 -14.91 5.79
C SER A 48 3.79 -13.87 6.48
N LEU A 49 4.40 -12.95 7.25
CA LEU A 49 3.67 -11.86 7.89
C LEU A 49 3.15 -10.86 6.86
N LEU A 50 3.99 -10.48 5.89
CA LEU A 50 3.61 -9.59 4.78
C LEU A 50 2.37 -10.08 4.03
N ASN A 51 2.37 -11.35 3.62
CA ASN A 51 1.24 -11.93 2.88
C ASN A 51 -0.01 -12.06 3.76
N TYR A 52 0.16 -12.33 5.05
CA TYR A 52 -0.95 -12.40 6.00
C TYR A 52 -1.62 -11.03 6.20
N GLU A 53 -0.83 -9.99 6.47
CA GLU A 53 -1.33 -8.62 6.66
C GLU A 53 -2.00 -8.08 5.39
N ALA A 54 -1.38 -8.31 4.22
CA ALA A 54 -1.96 -7.96 2.94
C ALA A 54 -3.29 -8.68 2.67
N ARG A 55 -3.38 -9.98 2.99
CA ARG A 55 -4.61 -10.76 2.81
C ARG A 55 -5.74 -10.19 3.67
N LEU A 56 -5.48 -9.95 4.95
CA LEU A 56 -6.47 -9.34 5.84
C LEU A 56 -6.95 -7.99 5.31
N GLN A 57 -6.04 -7.16 4.83
CA GLN A 57 -6.40 -5.84 4.33
C GLN A 57 -7.22 -5.90 3.04
N LEU A 58 -6.86 -6.76 2.10
CA LEU A 58 -7.63 -6.99 0.88
C LEU A 58 -9.03 -7.51 1.22
N GLU A 59 -9.15 -8.45 2.17
CA GLU A 59 -10.44 -8.95 2.67
C GLU A 59 -11.29 -7.83 3.31
N HIS A 60 -10.70 -6.96 4.14
CA HIS A 60 -11.41 -5.81 4.71
C HIS A 60 -11.95 -4.83 3.65
N LEU A 61 -11.26 -4.70 2.52
CA LEU A 61 -11.69 -3.89 1.38
C LEU A 61 -12.64 -4.65 0.43
N GLY A 62 -12.94 -5.92 0.72
CA GLY A 62 -13.78 -6.77 -0.12
C GLY A 62 -13.11 -7.16 -1.45
N LEU A 63 -11.78 -7.21 -1.48
CA LEU A 63 -10.99 -7.52 -2.67
C LEU A 63 -10.55 -8.97 -2.69
N ASP A 64 -11.03 -9.72 -3.68
CA ASP A 64 -10.57 -11.06 -3.99
C ASP A 64 -9.36 -11.01 -4.94
N ILE A 65 -8.21 -10.62 -4.37
CA ILE A 65 -6.92 -10.55 -5.08
C ILE A 65 -5.91 -11.34 -4.26
N ASP A 66 -5.15 -12.23 -4.90
CA ASP A 66 -4.11 -12.97 -4.20
C ASP A 66 -2.89 -12.06 -3.90
N PRO A 67 -2.52 -11.83 -2.63
CA PRO A 67 -1.39 -10.99 -2.24
C PRO A 67 -0.05 -11.39 -2.87
N GLU A 68 0.12 -12.67 -3.24
CA GLU A 68 1.34 -13.19 -3.85
C GLU A 68 1.42 -12.98 -5.36
N THR A 69 0.34 -12.49 -5.99
CA THR A 69 0.32 -12.26 -7.44
C THR A 69 1.14 -11.02 -7.79
N PRO A 70 2.10 -11.10 -8.73
CA PRO A 70 2.77 -9.94 -9.30
C PRO A 70 1.78 -9.02 -10.02
N LEU A 71 1.90 -7.71 -9.82
CA LEU A 71 0.95 -6.73 -10.35
C LEU A 71 0.81 -6.77 -11.87
N LYS A 72 1.89 -7.08 -12.62
CA LYS A 72 1.86 -7.22 -14.08
C LYS A 72 0.83 -8.22 -14.62
N TYR A 73 0.32 -9.12 -13.78
CA TYR A 73 -0.71 -10.10 -14.16
C TYR A 73 -2.14 -9.64 -13.84
N LEU A 74 -2.29 -8.49 -13.19
CA LEU A 74 -3.59 -7.91 -12.85
C LEU A 74 -4.09 -6.97 -13.95
N SER A 75 -5.41 -6.86 -14.04
CA SER A 75 -6.05 -5.85 -14.89
C SER A 75 -5.82 -4.43 -14.37
N ILE A 76 -5.98 -3.42 -15.23
CA ILE A 76 -5.86 -2.00 -14.84
C ILE A 76 -6.83 -1.65 -13.70
N GLY A 77 -8.05 -2.20 -13.71
CA GLY A 77 -9.00 -1.99 -12.62
C GLY A 77 -8.50 -2.54 -11.28
N GLN A 78 -7.85 -3.71 -11.28
CA GLN A 78 -7.24 -4.27 -10.09
C GLN A 78 -6.02 -3.48 -9.62
N TRP A 79 -5.24 -2.88 -10.52
CA TRP A 79 -4.15 -1.97 -10.15
C TRP A 79 -4.68 -0.78 -9.34
N GLN A 80 -5.78 -0.18 -9.80
CA GLN A 80 -6.44 0.90 -9.07
C GLN A 80 -6.84 0.47 -7.64
N MET A 81 -7.37 -0.75 -7.49
CA MET A 81 -7.74 -1.28 -6.17
C MET A 81 -6.54 -1.54 -5.27
N VAL A 82 -5.41 -1.99 -5.83
CA VAL A 82 -4.17 -2.17 -5.06
C VAL A 82 -3.58 -0.83 -4.63
N GLU A 83 -3.68 0.22 -5.45
CA GLU A 83 -3.27 1.58 -5.08
C GLU A 83 -4.11 2.13 -3.90
N ILE A 84 -5.43 1.85 -3.92
CA ILE A 84 -6.31 2.17 -2.79
C ILE A 84 -5.90 1.38 -1.54
N ALA A 85 -5.61 0.08 -1.68
CA ALA A 85 -5.15 -0.74 -0.57
C ALA A 85 -3.84 -0.20 0.01
N LYS A 86 -2.82 0.07 -0.81
CA LYS A 86 -1.56 0.70 -0.38
C LYS A 86 -1.78 1.96 0.47
N SER A 87 -2.74 2.79 0.11
CA SER A 87 -3.06 4.03 0.85
C SER A 87 -3.82 3.79 2.17
N ALA A 88 -4.48 2.64 2.33
CA ALA A 88 -5.25 2.29 3.52
C ALA A 88 -4.47 1.46 4.55
N GLY A 89 -3.32 0.90 4.17
CA GLY A 89 -2.52 -0.01 5.00
C GLY A 89 -1.20 0.56 5.52
N ALA A 90 -0.93 1.83 5.21
CA ALA A 90 0.28 2.55 5.60
C ALA A 90 0.07 3.49 6.79
#